data_AF-A0A1F8TH51-F1
#
_entry.id   AF-A0A1F8TH51-F1
#
_cell.length_a   1.000
_cell.length_b   1.000
_cell.length_c   1.000
_cell.angle_alpha   90.00
_cell.angle_beta   90.00
_cell.angle_gamma   90.00
#
_symmetry.space_group_name_H-M   'P 1'
#
loop_
_entity.id
_entity.type
_entity.pdbx_description
1 polymer ?
#
loop_
_entity_poly.entity_id
_entity_poly.type
_entity_poly.pdbx_seq_one_letter_code
_entity_poly.pdbx_strand_id
1 'polypeptide(L)'
;MNIIQITALLLILGTVLTYTGFGAFPPRIYTEKNIQEKLNLLAAHPRLWILTQTLVILGGIASVAGSIFLIPLMGDSQGALLARIGVVGFGLGHVPWIWHVGLRTAQPQKFAKHELPGRLFEAYSLLVLPALACFGAAFWLQGIHRVLGAGIFLGALLVLGLFLQFRDMPPFVYYAMTLAIGLTLLF
;
A
#
# COMPACT_ATOMS: atom_id res chain seq x y z
N MET A 1 -19.89 -5.55 -15.49
CA MET A 1 -19.33 -4.79 -14.35
C MET A 1 -18.83 -3.46 -14.90
N ASN A 2 -19.30 -2.32 -14.36
CA ASN A 2 -18.83 -1.03 -14.85
C ASN A 2 -17.43 -0.70 -14.28
N ILE A 3 -16.78 0.33 -14.82
CA ILE A 3 -15.43 0.71 -14.41
C ILE A 3 -15.33 1.09 -12.92
N ILE A 4 -16.40 1.67 -12.35
CA ILE A 4 -16.49 2.00 -10.92
C ILE A 4 -16.38 0.73 -10.07
N GLN A 5 -17.20 -0.29 -10.37
CA GLN A 5 -17.19 -1.57 -9.66
C GLN A 5 -15.86 -2.31 -9.82
N ILE A 6 -15.27 -2.31 -11.02
CA ILE A 6 -13.93 -2.88 -11.26
C ILE A 6 -12.88 -2.20 -10.38
N THR A 7 -12.89 -0.87 -10.36
CA THR A 7 -11.97 -0.07 -9.54
C THR A 7 -12.13 -0.39 -8.05
N ALA A 8 -13.37 -0.35 -7.56
CA ALA A 8 -13.72 -0.63 -6.17
C ALA A 8 -13.23 -2.03 -5.75
N LEU A 9 -13.58 -3.06 -6.51
CA LEU A 9 -13.20 -4.44 -6.21
C LEU A 9 -11.70 -4.66 -6.24
N LEU A 10 -10.96 -4.05 -7.16
CA LEU A 10 -9.50 -4.16 -7.21
C LEU A 10 -8.82 -3.51 -6.00
N LEU A 11 -9.29 -2.33 -5.57
CA LEU A 11 -8.75 -1.65 -4.39
C LEU A 11 -9.08 -2.40 -3.09
N ILE A 12 -10.31 -2.92 -2.97
CA ILE A 12 -10.73 -3.75 -1.84
C ILE A 12 -9.93 -5.06 -1.81
N LEU A 13 -9.86 -5.78 -2.95
CA LEU A 13 -9.09 -7.01 -3.08
C LEU A 13 -7.62 -6.78 -2.75
N GLY A 14 -7.03 -5.71 -3.28
CA GLY A 14 -5.65 -5.32 -2.99
C GLY A 14 -5.40 -5.19 -1.49
N THR A 15 -6.29 -4.46 -0.80
CA THR A 15 -6.19 -4.27 0.65
C THR A 15 -6.39 -5.59 1.41
N VAL A 16 -7.40 -6.38 1.08
CA VAL A 16 -7.68 -7.66 1.73
C VAL A 16 -6.51 -8.62 1.58
N LEU A 17 -5.93 -8.75 0.39
CA LEU A 17 -4.76 -9.59 0.14
C LEU A 17 -3.57 -9.13 0.98
N THR A 18 -3.30 -7.82 1.01
CA THR A 18 -2.18 -7.29 1.80
C THR A 18 -2.37 -7.49 3.30
N TYR A 19 -3.55 -7.19 3.84
CA TYR A 19 -3.85 -7.41 5.27
C TYR A 19 -3.81 -8.88 5.64
N THR A 20 -4.32 -9.76 4.78
CA THR A 20 -4.22 -11.21 4.98
C THR A 20 -2.76 -11.65 4.98
N GLY A 21 -1.95 -11.14 4.06
CA GLY A 21 -0.51 -11.41 4.05
C GLY A 21 0.18 -10.98 5.35
N PHE A 22 -0.08 -9.77 5.84
CA PHE A 22 0.51 -9.32 7.11
C PHE A 22 -0.02 -10.05 8.34
N GLY A 23 -1.31 -10.40 8.35
CA GLY A 23 -1.98 -10.97 9.52
C GLY A 23 -1.90 -12.50 9.63
N ALA A 24 -1.74 -13.22 8.52
CA ALA A 24 -1.75 -14.68 8.52
C ALA A 24 -0.44 -15.32 9.02
N PHE A 25 0.69 -14.62 8.89
CA PHE A 25 1.94 -15.03 9.54
C PHE A 25 1.99 -14.44 10.95
N PRO A 26 2.54 -15.14 11.97
CA PRO A 26 2.64 -14.61 13.33
C PRO A 26 3.10 -13.14 13.37
N PRO A 27 2.23 -12.18 13.76
CA PRO A 27 2.49 -10.74 13.59
C PRO A 27 3.75 -10.26 14.31
N ARG A 28 4.14 -10.96 15.39
CA ARG A 28 5.39 -10.71 16.12
C ARG A 28 6.64 -10.74 15.24
N ILE A 29 6.61 -11.38 14.07
CA ILE A 29 7.77 -11.37 13.15
C ILE A 29 8.21 -9.94 12.78
N TYR A 30 7.26 -8.99 12.75
CA TYR A 30 7.50 -7.60 12.39
C TYR A 30 7.93 -6.74 13.59
N THR A 31 7.54 -7.10 14.81
CA THR A 31 7.76 -6.30 16.03
C THR A 31 8.81 -6.88 16.97
N GLU A 32 9.13 -8.17 16.84
CA GLU A 32 10.12 -8.85 17.68
C GLU A 32 11.49 -8.18 17.53
N LYS A 33 12.25 -8.10 18.62
CA LYS A 33 13.61 -7.55 18.62
C LYS A 33 14.67 -8.66 18.65
N ASN A 34 14.32 -9.82 19.21
CA ASN A 34 15.22 -10.98 19.27
C ASN A 34 15.35 -11.64 17.89
N ILE A 35 16.55 -11.53 17.30
CA ILE A 35 16.88 -12.10 15.98
C ILE A 35 16.70 -13.63 15.98
N GLN A 36 17.09 -14.32 17.05
CA GLN A 36 16.98 -15.77 17.11
C GLN A 36 15.52 -16.22 17.12
N GLU A 37 14.65 -15.48 17.79
CA GLU A 37 13.21 -15.76 17.78
C GLU A 37 12.59 -15.55 16.39
N LYS A 38 12.97 -14.49 15.67
CA LYS A 38 12.56 -14.29 14.27
C LYS A 38 13.02 -15.43 13.37
N LEU A 39 14.27 -15.87 13.53
CA LEU A 39 14.81 -17.00 12.76
C LEU A 39 14.05 -18.30 13.05
N ASN A 40 13.74 -18.56 14.32
CA ASN A 40 12.95 -19.72 14.74
C ASN A 40 11.54 -19.70 14.12
N LEU A 41 10.88 -18.52 14.08
CA LEU A 41 9.58 -18.36 13.44
C LEU A 41 9.60 -18.67 11.95
N LEU A 42 10.60 -18.13 11.24
CA LEU A 42 10.77 -18.35 9.80
C LEU A 42 11.10 -19.81 9.49
N ALA A 43 11.89 -20.47 10.33
CA ALA A 43 12.23 -21.87 10.21
C ALA A 43 11.04 -22.80 10.51
N ALA A 44 10.17 -22.42 11.45
CA ALA A 44 8.98 -23.20 11.80
C ALA A 44 7.92 -23.22 10.69
N HIS A 45 7.78 -22.12 9.94
CA HIS A 45 6.69 -21.96 8.95
C HIS A 45 7.16 -21.39 7.60
N PRO A 46 8.13 -22.02 6.91
CA PRO A 46 8.74 -21.46 5.70
C PRO A 46 7.74 -21.32 4.54
N ARG A 47 6.83 -22.29 4.36
CA ARG A 47 5.81 -22.24 3.30
C ARG A 47 4.77 -21.14 3.56
N LEU A 48 4.37 -20.97 4.81
CA LEU A 48 3.43 -19.93 5.21
C LEU A 48 4.06 -18.54 4.98
N TRP A 49 5.33 -18.36 5.33
CA TRP A 49 6.06 -17.13 5.06
C TRP A 49 6.04 -16.74 3.58
N ILE A 50 6.33 -17.70 2.69
CA ILE A 50 6.30 -17.48 1.24
C ILE A 50 4.89 -17.09 0.81
N LEU A 51 3.88 -17.86 1.21
CA LEU A 51 2.48 -17.59 0.87
C LEU A 51 2.07 -16.17 1.31
N THR A 52 2.39 -15.77 2.53
CA THR A 52 2.02 -14.44 3.01
C THR A 52 2.73 -13.31 2.27
N GLN A 53 4.02 -13.46 1.95
CA GLN A 53 4.71 -12.47 1.13
C GLN A 53 4.11 -12.39 -0.28
N THR A 54 3.73 -13.53 -0.87
CA THR A 54 3.04 -13.57 -2.17
C THR A 54 1.71 -12.82 -2.11
N LEU A 55 0.91 -13.02 -1.06
CA LEU A 55 -0.33 -12.26 -0.86
C LEU A 55 -0.10 -10.75 -0.78
N VAL A 56 0.95 -10.31 -0.07
CA VAL A 56 1.32 -8.89 0.01
C VAL A 56 1.70 -8.34 -1.38
N ILE A 57 2.48 -9.08 -2.17
CA ILE A 57 2.87 -8.68 -3.54
C ILE A 57 1.63 -8.57 -4.43
N LEU A 58 0.77 -9.60 -4.44
CA LEU A 58 -0.46 -9.62 -5.23
C LEU A 58 -1.41 -8.48 -4.81
N GLY A 59 -1.50 -8.19 -3.51
CA GLY A 59 -2.28 -7.08 -3.00
C GLY A 59 -1.77 -5.72 -3.48
N GLY A 60 -0.45 -5.54 -3.53
CA GLY A 60 0.18 -4.36 -4.15
C GLY A 60 -0.14 -4.23 -5.65
N ILE A 61 -0.03 -5.32 -6.41
CA ILE A 61 -0.35 -5.34 -7.84
C ILE A 61 -1.82 -5.01 -8.09
N ALA A 62 -2.74 -5.62 -7.34
CA ALA A 62 -4.17 -5.35 -7.44
C ALA A 62 -4.51 -3.90 -7.10
N SER A 63 -3.86 -3.33 -6.07
CA SER A 63 -4.03 -1.92 -5.70
C SER A 63 -3.57 -0.97 -6.80
N VAL A 64 -2.41 -1.24 -7.42
CA VAL A 64 -1.91 -0.47 -8.57
C VAL A 64 -2.86 -0.58 -9.75
N ALA A 65 -3.31 -1.79 -10.09
CA ALA A 65 -4.28 -2.01 -11.16
C ALA A 65 -5.58 -1.24 -10.92
N GLY A 66 -6.11 -1.27 -9.69
CA GLY A 66 -7.28 -0.47 -9.30
C GLY A 66 -7.03 1.02 -9.47
N SER A 67 -5.86 1.52 -9.04
CA SER A 67 -5.54 2.94 -9.14
C SER A 67 -5.52 3.48 -10.57
N ILE A 68 -5.13 2.66 -11.56
CA ILE A 68 -5.11 3.06 -12.99
C ILE A 68 -6.51 3.47 -13.46
N PHE A 69 -7.54 2.76 -13.01
CA PHE A 69 -8.93 3.05 -13.36
C PHE A 69 -9.49 4.31 -12.68
N LEU A 70 -8.79 4.91 -11.71
CA LEU A 70 -9.18 6.21 -11.15
C LEU A 70 -9.04 7.33 -12.19
N ILE A 71 -8.13 7.23 -13.16
CA ILE A 71 -7.95 8.27 -14.20
C ILE A 71 -9.22 8.49 -15.02
N PRO A 72 -9.78 7.46 -15.70
CA PRO A 72 -11.02 7.64 -16.46
C PRO A 72 -12.22 8.00 -15.58
N LEU A 73 -12.24 7.63 -14.29
CA LEU A 73 -13.29 8.04 -13.34
C LEU A 73 -13.27 9.56 -13.06
N MET A 74 -12.12 10.21 -13.20
CA MET A 74 -12.04 11.66 -13.06
C MET A 74 -12.54 12.41 -14.31
N GLY A 75 -12.67 11.74 -15.47
CA GLY A 75 -13.09 12.37 -16.73
C GLY A 75 -12.31 13.66 -17.03
N ASP A 76 -13.04 14.71 -17.42
CA ASP A 76 -12.50 16.07 -17.67
C ASP A 76 -12.57 16.97 -16.42
N SER A 77 -12.70 16.39 -15.22
CA SER A 77 -12.74 17.19 -14.00
C SER A 77 -11.39 17.86 -13.69
N GLN A 78 -11.43 18.89 -12.84
CA GLN A 78 -10.23 19.58 -12.35
C GLN A 78 -9.26 18.64 -11.60
N GLY A 79 -9.73 17.49 -11.10
CA GLY A 79 -8.91 16.48 -10.42
C GLY A 79 -8.12 15.56 -11.35
N ALA A 80 -8.38 15.55 -12.65
CA ALA A 80 -7.83 14.56 -13.59
C ALA A 80 -6.29 14.56 -13.65
N LEU A 81 -5.66 15.74 -13.64
CA LEU A 81 -4.19 15.85 -13.63
C LEU A 81 -3.59 15.25 -12.35
N LEU A 82 -4.19 15.55 -11.19
CA LEU A 82 -3.73 15.01 -9.91
C LEU A 82 -3.92 13.50 -9.83
N ALA A 83 -5.01 12.96 -10.36
CA ALA A 83 -5.18 11.51 -10.45
C ALA A 83 -4.10 10.85 -11.32
N ARG A 84 -3.72 11.45 -12.46
CA ARG A 84 -2.62 10.92 -13.31
C ARG A 84 -1.29 10.93 -12.58
N ILE A 85 -0.94 12.04 -11.93
CA ILE A 85 0.28 12.16 -11.11
C ILE A 85 0.25 11.12 -9.99
N GLY A 86 -0.89 10.98 -9.32
CA GLY A 86 -1.14 9.97 -8.29
C GLY A 86 -0.89 8.56 -8.80
N VAL A 87 -1.44 8.16 -9.95
CA VAL A 87 -1.23 6.81 -10.52
C VAL A 87 0.24 6.56 -10.81
N VAL A 88 0.94 7.52 -11.41
CA VAL A 88 2.38 7.39 -11.70
C VAL A 88 3.18 7.22 -10.41
N GLY A 89 2.97 8.10 -9.42
CA GLY A 89 3.66 8.01 -8.14
C GLY A 89 3.33 6.72 -7.38
N PHE A 90 2.07 6.30 -7.39
CA PHE A 90 1.60 5.09 -6.72
C PHE A 90 2.21 3.84 -7.36
N GLY A 91 2.19 3.75 -8.69
CA GLY A 91 2.80 2.65 -9.44
C GLY A 91 4.32 2.58 -9.26
N LEU A 92 5.02 3.71 -9.41
CA LEU A 92 6.47 3.79 -9.19
C LEU A 92 6.85 3.47 -7.75
N GLY A 93 6.05 3.88 -6.76
CA GLY A 93 6.27 3.54 -5.36
C GLY A 93 6.14 2.04 -5.09
N HIS A 94 5.20 1.36 -5.75
CA HIS A 94 5.03 -0.09 -5.54
C HIS A 94 6.19 -0.93 -6.10
N VAL A 95 7.00 -0.41 -7.03
CA VAL A 95 8.19 -1.10 -7.55
C VAL A 95 9.20 -1.44 -6.43
N PRO A 96 9.76 -0.46 -5.67
CA PRO A 96 10.67 -0.76 -4.57
C PRO A 96 10.00 -1.53 -3.43
N TRP A 97 8.69 -1.38 -3.21
CA TRP A 97 7.96 -2.18 -2.23
C TRP A 97 7.91 -3.67 -2.58
N ILE A 98 7.48 -3.99 -3.80
CA ILE A 98 7.43 -5.36 -4.32
C ILE A 98 8.84 -5.96 -4.32
N TRP A 99 9.86 -5.17 -4.70
CA TRP A 99 11.25 -5.60 -4.60
C TRP A 99 11.63 -5.96 -3.16
N HIS A 100 11.32 -5.08 -2.20
CA HIS A 100 11.63 -5.30 -0.80
C HIS A 100 10.93 -6.55 -0.25
N VAL A 101 9.65 -6.76 -0.57
CA VAL A 101 8.90 -7.98 -0.19
C VAL A 101 9.47 -9.22 -0.90
N GLY A 102 9.88 -9.11 -2.16
CA GLY A 102 10.59 -10.18 -2.88
C GLY A 102 11.90 -10.59 -2.20
N LEU A 103 12.67 -9.63 -1.70
CA LEU A 103 13.87 -9.90 -0.91
C LEU A 103 13.55 -10.59 0.42
N ARG A 104 12.44 -10.23 1.09
CA ARG A 104 11.98 -10.92 2.31
C ARG A 104 11.67 -12.40 2.04
N THR A 105 11.09 -12.70 0.88
CA THR A 105 10.79 -14.07 0.45
C THR A 105 12.06 -14.84 0.12
N ALA A 106 12.97 -14.25 -0.66
CA ALA A 106 14.18 -14.90 -1.14
C ALA A 106 15.29 -15.01 -0.08
N GLN A 107 15.34 -14.06 0.86
CA GLN A 107 16.41 -13.94 1.87
C GLN A 107 15.81 -13.69 3.27
N PRO A 108 14.98 -14.61 3.79
CA PRO A 108 14.27 -14.42 5.06
C PRO A 108 15.19 -14.21 6.26
N GLN A 109 16.38 -14.81 6.24
CA GLN A 109 17.39 -14.63 7.29
C GLN A 109 17.93 -13.19 7.34
N LYS A 110 18.14 -12.55 6.18
CA LYS A 110 18.58 -11.15 6.13
C LYS A 110 17.48 -10.21 6.60
N PHE A 111 16.21 -10.54 6.31
CA PHE A 111 15.07 -9.82 6.87
C PHE A 111 15.06 -9.89 8.40
N ALA A 112 15.21 -11.10 8.98
CA ALA A 112 15.25 -11.28 10.44
C ALA A 112 16.38 -10.49 11.12
N LYS A 113 17.52 -10.32 10.44
CA LYS A 113 18.69 -9.59 10.92
C LYS A 113 18.67 -8.09 10.62
N HIS A 114 17.63 -7.59 9.95
CA HIS A 114 17.55 -6.18 9.49
C HIS A 114 18.67 -5.79 8.51
N GLU A 115 19.14 -6.74 7.70
CA GLU A 115 20.22 -6.55 6.71
C GLU A 115 19.68 -6.24 5.30
N LEU A 116 18.35 -6.19 5.13
CA LEU A 116 17.74 -5.80 3.86
C LEU A 116 17.87 -4.29 3.60
N PRO A 117 17.92 -3.84 2.34
CA PRO A 117 18.01 -2.42 2.02
C PRO A 117 16.78 -1.63 2.51
N GLY A 118 16.95 -0.86 3.59
CA GLY A 118 15.87 -0.03 4.16
C GLY A 118 15.36 1.06 3.22
N ARG A 119 16.24 1.57 2.34
CA ARG A 119 15.92 2.62 1.34
C ARG A 119 14.78 2.24 0.39
N LEU A 120 14.53 0.94 0.17
CA LEU A 120 13.41 0.49 -0.65
C LEU A 120 12.07 0.83 -0.01
N PHE A 121 11.96 0.64 1.32
CA PHE A 121 10.76 0.99 2.06
C PHE A 121 10.57 2.51 2.16
N GLU A 122 11.67 3.25 2.31
CA GLU A 122 11.66 4.71 2.28
C GLU A 122 11.18 5.25 0.94
N ALA A 123 11.73 4.74 -0.17
CA ALA A 123 11.32 5.12 -1.52
C ALA A 123 9.83 4.81 -1.77
N TYR A 124 9.35 3.65 -1.33
CA TYR A 124 7.93 3.32 -1.38
C TYR A 124 7.08 4.36 -0.64
N SER A 125 7.41 4.67 0.61
CA SER A 125 6.62 5.59 1.44
C SER A 125 6.63 7.01 0.89
N LEU A 126 7.79 7.49 0.44
CA LEU A 126 7.97 8.82 -0.14
C LEU A 126 7.29 9.00 -1.50
N LEU A 127 6.97 7.91 -2.22
CA LEU A 127 6.24 7.97 -3.49
C LEU A 127 4.74 7.73 -3.31
N VAL A 128 4.37 6.77 -2.47
CA VAL A 128 2.97 6.36 -2.28
C VAL A 128 2.18 7.37 -1.45
N LEU A 129 2.75 7.98 -0.42
CA LEU A 129 2.01 8.94 0.41
C LEU A 129 1.66 10.23 -0.35
N PRO A 130 2.59 10.87 -1.09
CA PRO A 130 2.22 11.96 -1.98
C PRO A 130 1.24 11.54 -3.07
N ALA A 131 1.35 10.32 -3.61
CA ALA A 131 0.40 9.82 -4.59
C ALA A 131 -1.02 9.67 -4.02
N LEU A 132 -1.15 9.15 -2.80
CA LEU A 132 -2.42 9.08 -2.08
C LEU A 132 -2.97 10.50 -1.81
N ALA A 133 -2.11 11.45 -1.44
CA ALA A 133 -2.51 12.85 -1.32
C ALA A 133 -3.04 13.38 -2.67
N CYS A 134 -2.36 13.12 -3.78
CA CYS A 134 -2.85 13.49 -5.11
C CYS A 134 -4.22 12.87 -5.43
N PHE A 135 -4.48 11.61 -5.05
CA PHE A 135 -5.82 11.01 -5.19
C PHE A 135 -6.86 11.71 -4.32
N GLY A 136 -6.54 12.00 -3.06
CA GLY A 136 -7.45 12.75 -2.18
C GLY A 136 -7.80 14.13 -2.75
N ALA A 137 -6.80 14.87 -3.21
CA ALA A 137 -7.01 16.17 -3.86
C ALA A 137 -7.80 16.03 -5.17
N ALA A 138 -7.58 14.96 -5.96
CA ALA A 138 -8.35 14.69 -7.16
C ALA A 138 -9.85 14.49 -6.84
N PHE A 139 -10.18 13.65 -5.85
CA PHE A 139 -11.56 13.43 -5.40
C PHE A 139 -12.20 14.69 -4.81
N TRP A 140 -11.42 15.53 -4.11
CA TRP A 140 -11.90 16.83 -3.65
C TRP A 140 -12.31 17.71 -4.83
N LEU A 141 -11.40 17.89 -5.80
CA LEU A 141 -11.60 18.77 -6.96
C LEU A 141 -12.65 18.24 -7.94
N GLN A 142 -12.87 16.93 -7.99
CA GLN A 142 -13.95 16.32 -8.75
C GLN A 142 -15.34 16.78 -8.25
N GLY A 143 -15.46 17.05 -6.95
CA GLY A 143 -16.66 17.63 -6.34
C GLY A 143 -17.75 16.63 -5.93
N ILE A 144 -17.67 15.37 -6.36
CA ILE A 144 -18.63 14.31 -5.99
C ILE A 144 -18.32 13.76 -4.59
N HIS A 145 -17.08 13.32 -4.37
CA HIS A 145 -16.65 12.68 -3.13
C HIS A 145 -15.76 13.61 -2.28
N ARG A 146 -16.19 14.86 -2.05
CA ARG A 146 -15.37 15.88 -1.38
C ARG A 146 -14.87 15.47 0.01
N VAL A 147 -15.73 14.84 0.82
CA VAL A 147 -15.40 14.40 2.18
C VAL A 147 -14.33 13.30 2.16
N LEU A 148 -14.48 12.31 1.27
CA LEU A 148 -13.46 11.29 1.04
C LEU A 148 -12.15 11.96 0.60
N GLY A 149 -12.21 12.85 -0.40
CA GLY A 149 -11.04 13.55 -0.92
C GLY A 149 -10.26 14.29 0.16
N ALA A 150 -10.96 15.04 1.01
CA ALA A 150 -10.40 15.71 2.19
C ALA A 150 -9.74 14.73 3.15
N GLY A 151 -10.44 13.66 3.51
CA GLY A 151 -9.95 12.65 4.45
C GLY A 151 -8.69 11.94 3.95
N ILE A 152 -8.67 11.52 2.68
CA ILE A 152 -7.50 10.88 2.07
C ILE A 152 -6.34 11.87 1.94
N PHE A 153 -6.59 13.11 1.52
CA PHE A 153 -5.54 14.12 1.36
C PHE A 153 -4.86 14.44 2.70
N LEU A 154 -5.65 14.83 3.69
CA LEU A 154 -5.14 15.19 5.02
C LEU A 154 -4.53 13.98 5.73
N GLY A 155 -5.16 12.80 5.61
CA GLY A 155 -4.64 11.56 6.14
C GLY A 155 -3.27 11.21 5.54
N ALA A 156 -3.13 11.27 4.22
CA ALA A 156 -1.86 10.99 3.55
C ALA A 156 -0.75 11.96 3.96
N LEU A 157 -1.05 13.25 4.09
CA LEU A 157 -0.09 14.25 4.57
C LEU A 157 0.30 14.04 6.03
N LEU A 158 -0.66 13.71 6.91
CA LEU A 158 -0.39 13.39 8.30
C LEU A 158 0.55 12.18 8.42
N VAL A 159 0.23 11.11 7.68
CA VAL A 159 1.04 9.88 7.68
C VAL A 159 2.42 10.15 7.08
N LEU A 160 2.53 10.99 6.05
CA LEU A 160 3.82 11.43 5.51
C LEU A 160 4.64 12.20 6.55
N GLY A 161 4.04 13.15 7.25
CA GLY A 161 4.73 13.92 8.31
C GLY A 161 5.23 13.02 9.43
N LEU A 162 4.37 12.12 9.91
CA LEU A 162 4.75 11.13 10.91
C LEU A 162 5.82 10.17 10.36
N PHE A 163 5.79 9.77 9.09
CA PHE A 163 6.80 8.89 8.48
C PHE A 163 8.16 9.59 8.41
N LEU A 164 8.18 10.87 8.05
CA LEU A 164 9.42 11.67 8.03
C LEU A 164 10.03 11.81 9.43
N GLN A 165 9.20 11.88 10.47
CA GLN A 165 9.61 11.97 11.87
C GLN A 165 10.14 10.64 12.42
N PHE A 166 9.41 9.54 12.21
CA PHE A 166 9.70 8.26 12.87
C PHE A 166 10.53 7.30 12.01
N ARG A 167 10.49 7.46 10.67
CA ARG A 167 11.16 6.60 9.66
C ARG A 167 10.80 5.11 9.71
N ASP A 168 9.97 4.72 10.67
CA ASP A 168 9.47 3.38 10.87
C ASP A 168 7.95 3.47 11.00
N MET A 169 7.28 3.07 9.93
CA MET A 169 5.83 2.94 9.94
C MET A 169 5.42 1.63 9.29
N PRO A 170 4.46 0.95 9.89
CA PRO A 170 3.83 -0.15 9.21
C PRO A 170 3.09 0.34 7.95
N PRO A 171 3.28 -0.30 6.79
CA PRO A 171 2.62 0.09 5.55
C PRO A 171 1.11 -0.14 5.56
N PHE A 172 0.54 -0.80 6.59
CA PHE A 172 -0.90 -1.07 6.67
C PHE A 172 -1.74 0.21 6.58
N VAL A 173 -1.23 1.34 7.07
CA VAL A 173 -1.95 2.63 7.05
C VAL A 173 -2.23 3.09 5.62
N TYR A 174 -1.36 2.75 4.67
CA TYR A 174 -1.49 3.17 3.27
C TYR A 174 -2.64 2.42 2.60
N TYR A 175 -2.81 1.14 2.95
CA TYR A 175 -3.88 0.29 2.43
C TYR A 175 -5.25 0.62 3.02
N ALA A 176 -5.31 1.15 4.24
CA ALA A 176 -6.56 1.67 4.80
C ALA A 176 -7.16 2.79 3.94
N MET A 177 -6.31 3.66 3.38
CA MET A 177 -6.74 4.74 2.48
C MET A 177 -7.25 4.21 1.14
N THR A 178 -6.58 3.20 0.56
CA THR A 178 -7.07 2.55 -0.67
C THR A 178 -8.37 1.80 -0.46
N LEU A 179 -8.54 1.18 0.71
CA LEU A 179 -9.80 0.54 1.09
C LEU A 179 -10.93 1.56 1.23
N ALA A 180 -10.68 2.70 1.87
CA ALA A 180 -11.68 3.77 1.99
C ALA A 180 -12.16 4.24 0.61
N ILE A 181 -11.24 4.47 -0.33
CA ILE A 181 -11.58 4.79 -1.72
C ILE A 181 -12.42 3.65 -2.34
N GLY A 182 -11.96 2.40 -2.22
CA GLY A 182 -12.66 1.25 -2.78
C GLY A 182 -14.09 1.09 -2.25
N LEU A 183 -14.28 1.25 -0.94
CA LEU A 183 -15.60 1.17 -0.30
C LEU A 183 -16.51 2.32 -0.74
N THR A 184 -16.00 3.56 -0.81
CA THR A 184 -16.79 4.71 -1.27
C THR A 184 -17.17 4.62 -2.76
N LEU A 185 -16.37 3.95 -3.59
CA LEU A 185 -16.76 3.70 -4.98
C LEU A 185 -17.81 2.61 -5.12
N LEU A 186 -17.96 1.73 -4.13
CA LEU A 186 -18.92 0.62 -4.18
C LEU A 186 -20.34 1.02 -3.77
N PHE A 187 -20.49 2.06 -2.94
CA PHE A 187 -21.76 2.53 -2.34
C PHE A 187 -22.02 3.99 -2.67
#